data_AF-A0A4S4G961-F1
#
_entry.id   AF-A0A4S4G961-F1
#
_cell.length_a   1.000
_cell.length_b   1.000
_cell.length_c   1.000
_cell.angle_alpha   90.00
_cell.angle_beta   90.00
_cell.angle_gamma   90.00
#
_symmetry.space_group_name_H-M   'P 1'
#
loop_
_entity.id
_entity.type
_entity.pdbx_description
1 polymer ?
#
loop_
_entity_poly.entity_id
_entity_poly.type
_entity_poly.pdbx_seq_one_letter_code
_entity_poly.pdbx_strand_id
1 'polypeptide(L)'
;EIKIPDSVQLIGKQAFYNCTNLQYLTIGKSVEHILEKTFYFCPLSKITLNEGLKTIGSSAFCQRISPNNQGALTELIIPDSVTKIEADAFGCCSFLKNLVLGSSLNSIGDHAFFNSTSLKTVTLRTPEPPTLGIYVFSVSKESTNFYVPECTRHKYLRQYPWKEYTIIDPFVLTDFVVEVEGEVVDDIFTKGLTMQEGEQKSIKATPVPYVKDLYLSWSNRYYGISGCWAMNLPCENTTTITAKESGTDYVEISCGAYNFSKTFVLTVLPPPEVKPEKIELSHETLSLEKGESVTIMATVMPEDATDKTITWASSDEAVATVDAEGKVTAVALGEATVTAKCGEVSTYCTVTVVATPAESITISQETATLKVGETVELTATVMPEDATDKTVSWTSSDEAVATVDAEGKVTAVALGEAEITATAADGS
;
A
#
# COMPACT_ATOMS: atom_id res chain seq x y z
N GLU A 1 -65.57 -26.57 -15.89
CA GLU A 1 -64.29 -26.96 -15.26
C GLU A 1 -63.77 -28.21 -15.97
N ILE A 2 -62.45 -28.39 -16.01
CA ILE A 2 -61.84 -29.67 -16.37
C ILE A 2 -60.78 -30.08 -15.34
N LYS A 3 -60.80 -31.36 -14.96
CA LYS A 3 -59.77 -31.99 -14.14
C LYS A 3 -59.17 -33.12 -14.96
N ILE A 4 -57.94 -32.94 -15.40
CA ILE A 4 -57.19 -33.96 -16.13
C ILE A 4 -56.78 -35.05 -15.12
N PRO A 5 -57.18 -36.32 -15.31
CA PRO A 5 -56.82 -37.40 -14.38
C PRO A 5 -55.31 -37.60 -14.27
N ASP A 6 -54.86 -38.06 -13.09
CA ASP A 6 -53.44 -38.33 -12.81
C ASP A 6 -52.83 -39.37 -13.76
N SER A 7 -53.63 -40.26 -14.37
CA SER A 7 -53.16 -41.27 -15.32
C SER A 7 -52.84 -40.72 -16.72
N VAL A 8 -53.26 -39.50 -17.05
CA VAL A 8 -53.05 -38.91 -18.39
C VAL A 8 -51.58 -38.51 -18.54
N GLN A 9 -50.92 -39.10 -19.55
CA GLN A 9 -49.52 -38.82 -19.88
C GLN A 9 -49.35 -37.65 -20.87
N LEU A 10 -50.32 -37.48 -21.77
CA LEU A 10 -50.24 -36.53 -22.88
C LEU A 10 -51.58 -35.86 -23.13
N ILE A 11 -51.54 -34.55 -23.29
CA ILE A 11 -52.66 -33.75 -23.80
C ILE A 11 -52.25 -33.28 -25.21
N GLY A 12 -53.03 -33.65 -26.22
CA GLY A 12 -52.72 -33.32 -27.61
C GLY A 12 -52.68 -31.82 -27.87
N LYS A 13 -51.97 -31.42 -28.94
CA LYS A 13 -52.02 -30.04 -29.45
C LYS A 13 -53.47 -29.62 -29.68
N GLN A 14 -53.82 -28.41 -29.30
CA GLN A 14 -55.16 -27.84 -29.49
C GLN A 14 -56.33 -28.64 -28.85
N ALA A 15 -56.07 -29.58 -27.93
CA ALA A 15 -57.10 -30.47 -27.38
C ALA A 15 -58.31 -29.74 -26.78
N PHE A 16 -58.10 -28.57 -26.19
CA PHE A 16 -59.13 -27.71 -25.60
C PHE A 16 -59.18 -26.33 -26.28
N TYR A 17 -58.80 -26.26 -27.55
CA TYR A 17 -58.81 -25.01 -28.32
C TYR A 17 -60.21 -24.37 -28.31
N ASN A 18 -60.26 -23.08 -27.97
CA ASN A 18 -61.47 -22.26 -27.97
C ASN A 18 -62.63 -22.85 -27.13
N CYS A 19 -62.30 -23.53 -26.02
CA CYS A 19 -63.31 -23.96 -25.04
C CYS A 19 -63.81 -22.74 -24.24
N THR A 20 -64.73 -21.97 -24.82
CA THR A 20 -65.17 -20.65 -24.32
C THR A 20 -65.89 -20.64 -22.98
N ASN A 21 -66.25 -21.80 -22.43
CA ASN A 21 -66.85 -21.93 -21.08
C ASN A 21 -65.87 -22.52 -20.05
N LEU A 22 -64.62 -22.78 -20.43
CA LEU A 22 -63.63 -23.41 -19.56
C LEU A 22 -62.96 -22.38 -18.65
N GLN A 23 -63.41 -22.32 -17.39
CA GLN A 23 -62.91 -21.36 -16.39
C GLN A 23 -61.91 -21.95 -15.38
N TYR A 24 -61.97 -23.25 -15.11
CA TYR A 24 -61.16 -23.91 -14.09
C TYR A 24 -60.46 -25.11 -14.71
N LEU A 25 -59.15 -25.19 -14.52
CA LEU A 25 -58.30 -26.24 -15.04
C LEU A 25 -57.41 -26.81 -13.93
N THR A 26 -57.41 -28.14 -13.79
CA THR A 26 -56.41 -28.88 -13.01
C THR A 26 -55.69 -29.87 -13.92
N ILE A 27 -54.36 -29.82 -13.94
CA ILE A 27 -53.49 -30.74 -14.67
C ILE A 27 -53.13 -31.94 -13.79
N GLY A 28 -53.26 -33.15 -14.35
CA GLY A 28 -52.94 -34.40 -13.66
C GLY A 28 -51.43 -34.57 -13.44
N LYS A 29 -51.06 -35.30 -12.39
CA LYS A 29 -49.64 -35.39 -11.94
C LYS A 29 -48.67 -35.94 -12.97
N SER A 30 -49.09 -36.84 -13.86
CA SER A 30 -48.22 -37.45 -14.87
C SER A 30 -48.06 -36.64 -16.16
N VAL A 31 -48.70 -35.48 -16.29
CA VAL A 31 -48.52 -34.62 -17.47
C VAL A 31 -47.19 -33.87 -17.34
N GLU A 32 -46.22 -34.19 -18.21
CA GLU A 32 -44.91 -33.53 -18.23
C GLU A 32 -44.86 -32.34 -19.20
N HIS A 33 -45.72 -32.32 -20.23
CA HIS A 33 -45.69 -31.31 -21.28
C HIS A 33 -47.09 -30.81 -21.61
N ILE A 34 -47.26 -29.49 -21.61
CA ILE A 34 -48.44 -28.85 -22.20
C ILE A 34 -48.04 -28.39 -23.59
N LEU A 35 -48.69 -28.95 -24.61
CA LEU A 35 -48.32 -28.72 -25.99
C LEU A 35 -48.88 -27.40 -26.54
N GLU A 36 -48.44 -27.07 -27.76
CA GLU A 36 -48.87 -25.90 -28.51
C GLU A 36 -50.41 -25.75 -28.52
N LYS A 37 -50.87 -24.53 -28.15
CA LYS A 37 -52.28 -24.10 -28.21
C LYS A 37 -53.27 -25.01 -27.47
N THR A 38 -52.81 -25.84 -26.53
CA THR A 38 -53.65 -26.83 -25.84
C THR A 38 -54.91 -26.23 -25.24
N PHE A 39 -54.82 -25.08 -24.58
CA PHE A 39 -55.92 -24.33 -23.97
C PHE A 39 -56.05 -22.92 -24.58
N TYR A 40 -55.71 -22.76 -25.85
CA TYR A 40 -55.78 -21.48 -26.55
C TYR A 40 -57.21 -20.93 -26.55
N PHE A 41 -57.38 -19.64 -26.26
CA PHE A 41 -58.68 -18.96 -26.16
C PHE A 41 -59.66 -19.57 -25.14
N CYS A 42 -59.14 -20.19 -24.08
CA CYS A 42 -59.94 -20.55 -22.91
C CYS A 42 -59.96 -19.40 -21.89
N PRO A 43 -61.13 -18.93 -21.40
CA PRO A 43 -61.24 -17.88 -20.40
C PRO A 43 -61.00 -18.42 -18.99
N LEU A 44 -59.79 -18.95 -18.76
CA LEU A 44 -59.41 -19.53 -17.48
C LEU A 44 -59.35 -18.45 -16.41
N SER A 45 -59.96 -18.74 -15.26
CA SER A 45 -59.92 -17.93 -14.04
C SER A 45 -59.00 -18.56 -12.99
N LYS A 46 -58.78 -19.88 -13.06
CA LYS A 46 -57.85 -20.61 -12.20
C LYS A 46 -57.19 -21.75 -12.95
N ILE A 47 -55.88 -21.84 -12.79
CA ILE A 47 -55.04 -22.91 -13.36
C ILE A 47 -54.29 -23.57 -12.20
N THR A 48 -54.34 -24.89 -12.12
CA THR A 48 -53.53 -25.68 -11.19
C THR A 48 -52.64 -26.60 -12.00
N LEU A 49 -51.35 -26.26 -12.04
CA LEU A 49 -50.28 -27.02 -12.69
C LEU A 49 -49.67 -28.00 -11.69
N ASN A 50 -49.08 -29.10 -12.18
CA ASN A 50 -48.42 -30.13 -11.37
C ASN A 50 -46.90 -29.91 -11.27
N GLU A 51 -46.30 -30.35 -10.16
CA GLU A 51 -44.83 -30.33 -9.92
C GLU A 51 -44.03 -31.32 -10.80
N GLY A 52 -44.69 -32.06 -11.70
CA GLY A 52 -44.04 -32.88 -12.71
C GLY A 52 -43.83 -32.14 -14.04
N LEU A 53 -44.48 -30.99 -14.23
CA LEU A 53 -44.53 -30.28 -15.50
C LEU A 53 -43.16 -29.73 -15.89
N LYS A 54 -42.68 -30.04 -17.09
CA LYS A 54 -41.37 -29.62 -17.61
C LYS A 54 -41.46 -28.42 -18.53
N THR A 55 -42.44 -28.42 -19.44
CA THR A 55 -42.54 -27.38 -20.48
C THR A 55 -43.97 -26.90 -20.72
N ILE A 56 -44.09 -25.61 -21.00
CA ILE A 56 -45.34 -24.98 -21.43
C ILE A 56 -45.16 -24.49 -22.86
N GLY A 57 -45.86 -25.13 -23.79
CA GLY A 57 -45.71 -24.94 -25.22
C GLY A 57 -46.29 -23.63 -25.73
N SER A 58 -45.93 -23.30 -26.98
CA SER A 58 -46.30 -22.01 -27.57
C SER A 58 -47.81 -21.77 -27.57
N SER A 59 -48.22 -20.57 -27.16
CA SER A 59 -49.63 -20.17 -27.05
C SER A 59 -50.51 -21.12 -26.23
N ALA A 60 -49.95 -21.96 -25.36
CA ALA A 60 -50.70 -22.99 -24.65
C ALA A 60 -51.92 -22.46 -23.89
N PHE A 61 -51.79 -21.28 -23.29
CA PHE A 61 -52.79 -20.58 -22.47
C PHE A 61 -53.07 -19.15 -22.95
N CYS A 62 -52.72 -18.84 -24.21
CA CYS A 62 -52.95 -17.49 -24.74
C CYS A 62 -54.46 -17.20 -24.80
N GLN A 63 -54.85 -16.07 -24.23
CA GLN A 63 -56.23 -15.63 -24.16
C GLN A 63 -56.57 -14.68 -25.31
N ARG A 64 -57.86 -14.54 -25.60
CA ARG A 64 -58.31 -13.64 -26.66
C ARG A 64 -58.44 -12.22 -26.12
N ILE A 65 -57.98 -11.23 -26.88
CA ILE A 65 -58.33 -9.82 -26.64
C ILE A 65 -59.75 -9.60 -27.15
N SER A 66 -60.76 -10.03 -26.39
CA SER A 66 -62.16 -9.86 -26.76
C SER A 66 -62.98 -9.35 -25.57
N PRO A 67 -63.80 -8.30 -25.74
CA PRO A 67 -64.55 -7.68 -24.65
C PRO A 67 -65.56 -8.62 -23.98
N ASN A 68 -65.96 -9.71 -24.65
CA ASN A 68 -67.01 -10.61 -24.19
C ASN A 68 -66.48 -11.99 -23.75
N ASN A 69 -65.16 -12.22 -23.81
CA ASN A 69 -64.56 -13.52 -23.47
C ASN A 69 -63.11 -13.34 -23.00
N GLN A 70 -62.96 -12.66 -21.87
CA GLN A 70 -61.68 -12.36 -21.23
C GLN A 70 -61.60 -13.22 -19.96
N GLY A 71 -60.58 -14.08 -19.84
CA GLY A 71 -60.41 -14.91 -18.65
C GLY A 71 -60.12 -14.04 -17.43
N ALA A 72 -60.51 -14.50 -16.24
CA ALA A 72 -60.34 -13.75 -14.99
C ALA A 72 -59.13 -14.21 -14.17
N LEU A 73 -58.11 -14.78 -14.82
CA LEU A 73 -56.91 -15.28 -14.15
C LEU A 73 -56.16 -14.15 -13.48
N THR A 74 -56.23 -14.06 -12.15
CA THR A 74 -55.54 -13.03 -11.36
C THR A 74 -54.20 -13.48 -10.81
N GLU A 75 -54.01 -14.79 -10.64
CA GLU A 75 -52.83 -15.38 -10.04
C GLU A 75 -52.40 -16.62 -10.83
N LEU A 76 -51.10 -16.78 -11.00
CA LEU A 76 -50.53 -17.94 -11.68
C LEU A 76 -49.25 -18.35 -10.97
N ILE A 77 -49.18 -19.65 -10.66
CA ILE A 77 -47.98 -20.28 -10.11
C ILE A 77 -47.45 -21.24 -11.17
N ILE A 78 -46.26 -20.95 -11.66
CA ILE A 78 -45.47 -21.87 -12.48
C ILE A 78 -44.69 -22.78 -11.53
N PRO A 79 -44.89 -24.12 -11.57
CA PRO A 79 -44.22 -25.06 -10.70
C PRO A 79 -42.68 -25.01 -10.79
N ASP A 80 -42.01 -25.46 -9.74
CA ASP A 80 -40.54 -25.45 -9.66
C ASP A 80 -39.88 -26.36 -10.70
N SER A 81 -40.62 -27.35 -11.21
CA SER A 81 -40.17 -28.29 -12.23
C SER A 81 -40.11 -27.75 -13.65
N VAL A 82 -40.75 -26.61 -13.93
CA VAL A 82 -40.86 -26.07 -15.29
C VAL A 82 -39.54 -25.43 -15.69
N THR A 83 -38.94 -25.92 -16.76
CA THR A 83 -37.64 -25.43 -17.26
C THR A 83 -37.78 -24.47 -18.44
N LYS A 84 -38.91 -24.51 -19.16
CA LYS A 84 -39.14 -23.69 -20.35
C LYS A 84 -40.60 -23.26 -20.50
N ILE A 85 -40.79 -21.96 -20.72
CA ILE A 85 -42.04 -21.36 -21.16
C ILE A 85 -41.83 -20.86 -22.59
N GLU A 86 -42.63 -21.32 -23.55
CA GLU A 86 -42.48 -20.96 -24.96
C GLU A 86 -43.24 -19.67 -25.34
N ALA A 87 -43.05 -19.24 -26.58
CA ALA A 87 -43.59 -17.98 -27.09
C ALA A 87 -45.11 -17.91 -26.95
N ASP A 88 -45.61 -16.76 -26.52
CA ASP A 88 -47.02 -16.44 -26.30
C ASP A 88 -47.75 -17.37 -25.30
N ALA A 89 -47.04 -18.21 -24.53
CA ALA A 89 -47.65 -19.24 -23.70
C ALA A 89 -48.81 -18.73 -22.83
N PHE A 90 -48.68 -17.54 -22.24
CA PHE A 90 -49.69 -16.84 -21.43
C PHE A 90 -50.01 -15.46 -21.99
N GLY A 91 -49.91 -15.29 -23.31
CA GLY A 91 -50.25 -14.04 -23.98
C GLY A 91 -51.69 -13.60 -23.66
N CYS A 92 -51.88 -12.29 -23.51
CA CYS A 92 -53.16 -11.64 -23.25
C CYS A 92 -53.88 -12.04 -21.96
N CYS A 93 -53.16 -12.56 -20.96
CA CYS A 93 -53.70 -12.74 -19.60
C CYS A 93 -53.84 -11.39 -18.87
N SER A 94 -54.72 -10.51 -19.37
CA SER A 94 -54.79 -9.10 -18.97
C SER A 94 -55.15 -8.84 -17.51
N PHE A 95 -55.75 -9.82 -16.83
CA PHE A 95 -56.13 -9.74 -15.40
C PHE A 95 -55.08 -10.29 -14.45
N LEU A 96 -54.00 -10.89 -14.95
CA LEU A 96 -52.95 -11.48 -14.14
C LEU A 96 -52.25 -10.39 -13.34
N LYS A 97 -52.34 -10.46 -12.01
CA LYS A 97 -51.74 -9.50 -11.06
C LYS A 97 -50.48 -10.04 -10.41
N ASN A 98 -50.52 -11.32 -10.02
CA ASN A 98 -49.45 -11.99 -9.28
C ASN A 98 -48.98 -13.21 -10.06
N LEU A 99 -47.69 -13.25 -10.38
CA LEU A 99 -47.05 -14.37 -11.07
C LEU A 99 -45.92 -14.92 -10.20
N VAL A 100 -45.89 -16.23 -10.01
CA VAL A 100 -44.76 -16.93 -9.39
C VAL A 100 -44.09 -17.79 -10.46
N LEU A 101 -42.80 -17.57 -10.66
CA LEU A 101 -41.95 -18.35 -11.56
C LEU A 101 -41.10 -19.32 -10.74
N GLY A 102 -41.21 -20.61 -11.06
CA GLY A 102 -40.52 -21.70 -10.39
C GLY A 102 -39.00 -21.64 -10.52
N SER A 103 -38.31 -22.34 -9.62
CA SER A 103 -36.86 -22.27 -9.43
C SER A 103 -35.99 -22.88 -10.53
N SER A 104 -36.52 -23.79 -11.37
CA SER A 104 -35.75 -24.45 -12.44
C SER A 104 -35.90 -23.79 -13.83
N LEU A 105 -36.52 -22.61 -13.90
CA LEU A 105 -36.83 -21.96 -15.17
C LEU A 105 -35.56 -21.43 -15.86
N ASN A 106 -35.27 -21.92 -17.07
CA ASN A 106 -34.08 -21.54 -17.84
C ASN A 106 -34.37 -20.45 -18.87
N SER A 107 -35.56 -20.48 -19.47
CA SER A 107 -35.93 -19.56 -20.55
C SER A 107 -37.42 -19.28 -20.63
N ILE A 108 -37.75 -18.03 -20.97
CA ILE A 108 -39.10 -17.53 -21.22
C ILE A 108 -39.14 -16.97 -22.63
N GLY A 109 -39.95 -17.57 -23.50
CA GLY A 109 -40.05 -17.22 -24.91
C GLY A 109 -40.72 -15.88 -25.19
N ASP A 110 -40.59 -15.42 -26.42
CA ASP A 110 -41.12 -14.14 -26.90
C ASP A 110 -42.60 -13.97 -26.55
N HIS A 111 -42.98 -12.80 -26.06
CA HIS A 111 -44.37 -12.45 -25.74
C HIS A 111 -45.06 -13.39 -24.73
N ALA A 112 -44.32 -14.22 -23.98
CA ALA A 112 -44.93 -15.25 -23.13
C ALA A 112 -45.96 -14.70 -22.14
N PHE A 113 -45.78 -13.48 -21.63
CA PHE A 113 -46.73 -12.77 -20.76
C PHE A 113 -47.15 -11.42 -21.37
N PHE A 114 -47.10 -11.30 -22.70
CA PHE A 114 -47.48 -10.09 -23.40
C PHE A 114 -48.94 -9.72 -23.12
N ASN A 115 -49.22 -8.42 -23.01
CA ASN A 115 -50.53 -7.86 -22.72
C ASN A 115 -51.13 -8.32 -21.36
N SER A 116 -50.28 -8.71 -20.41
CA SER A 116 -50.66 -8.92 -19.00
C SER A 116 -50.69 -7.59 -18.25
N THR A 117 -51.58 -6.69 -18.67
CA THR A 117 -51.58 -5.27 -18.26
C THR A 117 -51.86 -5.02 -16.78
N SER A 118 -52.43 -5.99 -16.07
CA SER A 118 -52.66 -5.89 -14.61
C SER A 118 -51.50 -6.39 -13.74
N LEU A 119 -50.39 -6.82 -14.33
CA LEU A 119 -49.30 -7.48 -13.60
C LEU A 119 -48.62 -6.49 -12.66
N LYS A 120 -48.67 -6.77 -11.36
CA LYS A 120 -48.10 -5.92 -10.29
C LYS A 120 -46.90 -6.57 -9.64
N THR A 121 -46.94 -7.88 -9.45
CA THR A 121 -45.88 -8.62 -8.79
C THR A 121 -45.48 -9.84 -9.59
N VAL A 122 -44.18 -10.03 -9.72
CA VAL A 122 -43.56 -11.25 -10.25
C VAL A 122 -42.57 -11.74 -9.21
N THR A 123 -42.78 -12.95 -8.69
CA THR A 123 -41.85 -13.60 -7.77
C THR A 123 -41.05 -14.64 -8.53
N LEU A 124 -39.75 -14.43 -8.66
CA LEU A 124 -38.81 -15.40 -9.21
C LEU A 124 -38.23 -16.23 -8.08
N ARG A 125 -38.21 -17.55 -8.27
CA ARG A 125 -37.50 -18.49 -7.41
C ARG A 125 -36.18 -18.97 -8.01
N THR A 126 -35.85 -18.49 -9.21
CA THR A 126 -34.65 -18.87 -9.95
C THR A 126 -33.41 -18.20 -9.37
N PRO A 127 -32.37 -18.96 -8.97
CA PRO A 127 -31.14 -18.38 -8.44
C PRO A 127 -30.31 -17.67 -9.53
N GLU A 128 -30.44 -18.14 -10.77
CA GLU A 128 -29.86 -17.51 -11.96
C GLU A 128 -30.96 -16.85 -12.79
N PRO A 129 -30.75 -15.63 -13.31
CA PRO A 129 -31.71 -14.95 -14.18
C PRO A 129 -32.03 -15.78 -15.45
N PRO A 130 -33.32 -16.15 -15.68
CA PRO A 130 -33.69 -16.88 -16.88
C PRO A 130 -33.49 -16.05 -18.14
N THR A 131 -33.25 -16.71 -19.27
CA THR A 131 -33.17 -16.03 -20.57
C THR A 131 -34.55 -15.52 -20.97
N LEU A 132 -34.66 -14.22 -21.26
CA LEU A 132 -35.90 -13.59 -21.70
C LEU A 132 -35.89 -13.41 -23.22
N GLY A 133 -36.98 -13.82 -23.86
CA GLY A 133 -37.31 -13.46 -25.23
C GLY A 133 -37.73 -11.99 -25.36
N ILE A 134 -38.14 -11.63 -26.57
CA ILE A 134 -38.56 -10.27 -26.91
C ILE A 134 -39.95 -10.00 -26.31
N TYR A 135 -40.12 -8.83 -25.67
CA TYR A 135 -41.39 -8.36 -25.08
C TYR A 135 -42.11 -9.38 -24.18
N VAL A 136 -41.37 -10.17 -23.41
CA VAL A 136 -41.94 -11.16 -22.46
C VAL A 136 -42.99 -10.53 -21.56
N PHE A 137 -42.63 -9.40 -20.91
CA PHE A 137 -43.53 -8.63 -20.08
C PHE A 137 -43.83 -7.30 -20.78
N SER A 138 -45.10 -7.04 -21.11
CA SER A 138 -45.54 -5.80 -21.77
C SER A 138 -45.87 -4.67 -20.81
N VAL A 139 -45.68 -4.88 -19.52
CA VAL A 139 -45.89 -3.87 -18.47
C VAL A 139 -44.81 -2.81 -18.52
N SER A 140 -45.13 -1.60 -18.06
CA SER A 140 -44.09 -0.57 -17.95
C SER A 140 -43.07 -1.02 -16.91
N LYS A 141 -41.79 -0.80 -17.21
CA LYS A 141 -40.63 -1.28 -16.44
C LYS A 141 -40.61 -0.85 -14.97
N GLU A 142 -41.41 0.17 -14.63
CA GLU A 142 -41.54 0.77 -13.29
C GLU A 142 -42.86 0.39 -12.57
N SER A 143 -43.80 -0.26 -13.25
CA SER A 143 -45.14 -0.57 -12.69
C SER A 143 -45.25 -1.94 -12.01
N THR A 144 -44.21 -2.77 -12.15
CA THR A 144 -44.23 -4.17 -11.69
C THR A 144 -42.99 -4.45 -10.86
N ASN A 145 -43.20 -4.98 -9.66
CA ASN A 145 -42.14 -5.38 -8.75
C ASN A 145 -41.72 -6.82 -9.03
N PHE A 146 -40.43 -7.02 -9.27
CA PHE A 146 -39.82 -8.34 -9.48
C PHE A 146 -39.07 -8.75 -8.22
N TYR A 147 -39.64 -9.65 -7.44
CA TYR A 147 -39.00 -10.20 -6.25
C TYR A 147 -38.13 -11.39 -6.66
N VAL A 148 -36.84 -11.33 -6.30
CA VAL A 148 -35.87 -12.40 -6.60
C VAL A 148 -35.47 -13.12 -5.31
N PRO A 149 -34.86 -14.31 -5.40
CA PRO A 149 -34.35 -15.00 -4.21
C PRO A 149 -33.31 -14.15 -3.47
N GLU A 150 -33.20 -14.36 -2.16
CA GLU A 150 -32.22 -13.70 -1.31
C GLU A 150 -30.82 -13.77 -1.93
N CYS A 151 -30.09 -12.65 -1.87
CA CYS A 151 -28.70 -12.57 -2.31
C CYS A 151 -28.48 -12.75 -3.82
N THR A 152 -29.52 -12.71 -4.67
CA THR A 152 -29.38 -12.90 -6.14
C THR A 152 -29.58 -11.64 -6.96
N ARG A 153 -30.08 -10.54 -6.37
CA ARG A 153 -30.41 -9.29 -7.07
C ARG A 153 -29.27 -8.74 -7.93
N HIS A 154 -28.04 -8.86 -7.46
CA HIS A 154 -26.86 -8.42 -8.21
C HIS A 154 -26.70 -9.14 -9.55
N LYS A 155 -27.12 -10.41 -9.68
CA LYS A 155 -27.05 -11.18 -10.94
C LYS A 155 -28.04 -10.64 -11.97
N TYR A 156 -29.27 -10.38 -11.54
CA TYR A 156 -30.32 -9.79 -12.38
C TYR A 156 -29.94 -8.40 -12.88
N LEU A 157 -29.34 -7.55 -12.04
CA LEU A 157 -28.93 -6.20 -12.44
C LEU A 157 -27.75 -6.16 -13.44
N ARG A 158 -27.01 -7.26 -13.60
CA ARG A 158 -25.92 -7.35 -14.59
C ARG A 158 -26.40 -7.79 -15.96
N GLN A 159 -27.58 -8.41 -16.06
CA GLN A 159 -28.07 -8.99 -17.29
C GLN A 159 -29.14 -8.10 -17.95
N TYR A 160 -28.98 -7.84 -19.25
CA TYR A 160 -30.06 -7.30 -20.06
C TYR A 160 -31.03 -8.44 -20.46
N PRO A 161 -32.37 -8.25 -20.38
CA PRO A 161 -33.08 -7.02 -20.03
C PRO A 161 -33.43 -6.88 -18.53
N TRP A 162 -33.06 -7.84 -17.67
CA TRP A 162 -33.38 -7.85 -16.23
C TRP A 162 -33.01 -6.55 -15.50
N LYS A 163 -31.88 -5.94 -15.83
CA LYS A 163 -31.41 -4.67 -15.26
C LYS A 163 -32.34 -3.47 -15.49
N GLU A 164 -33.27 -3.58 -16.44
CA GLU A 164 -34.22 -2.51 -16.75
C GLU A 164 -35.50 -2.56 -15.91
N TYR A 165 -35.72 -3.65 -15.16
CA TYR A 165 -36.90 -3.82 -14.29
C TYR A 165 -36.61 -3.41 -12.85
N THR A 166 -37.67 -3.10 -12.09
CA THR A 166 -37.60 -2.91 -10.64
C THR A 166 -37.39 -4.24 -9.92
N ILE A 167 -36.13 -4.67 -9.80
CA ILE A 167 -35.71 -5.87 -9.07
C ILE A 167 -35.61 -5.58 -7.57
N ILE A 168 -36.33 -6.35 -6.76
CA ILE A 168 -36.40 -6.24 -5.30
C ILE A 168 -35.83 -7.52 -4.67
N ASP A 169 -34.86 -7.34 -3.78
CA ASP A 169 -34.30 -8.38 -2.92
C ASP A 169 -34.91 -8.19 -1.52
N PRO A 170 -35.49 -9.22 -0.88
CA PRO A 170 -35.96 -9.11 0.52
C PRO A 170 -34.82 -9.00 1.55
N PHE A 171 -33.57 -8.93 1.10
CA PHE A 171 -32.36 -9.06 1.91
C PHE A 171 -31.63 -7.73 2.18
N VAL A 172 -31.04 -7.59 3.38
CA VAL A 172 -30.29 -6.40 3.82
C VAL A 172 -28.92 -6.82 4.35
N LEU A 173 -27.85 -6.19 3.86
CA LEU A 173 -26.50 -6.33 4.43
C LEU A 173 -26.41 -5.57 5.75
N THR A 174 -25.81 -6.20 6.77
CA THR A 174 -25.72 -5.64 8.12
C THR A 174 -24.30 -5.28 8.53
N ASP A 175 -23.30 -6.00 8.02
CA ASP A 175 -21.90 -5.74 8.35
C ASP A 175 -20.90 -6.29 7.31
N PHE A 176 -19.61 -6.11 7.60
CA PHE A 176 -18.52 -6.83 6.95
C PHE A 176 -17.66 -7.54 8.01
N VAL A 177 -17.27 -8.79 7.75
CA VAL A 177 -16.13 -9.41 8.46
C VAL A 177 -14.87 -8.99 7.74
N VAL A 178 -13.90 -8.42 8.46
CA VAL A 178 -12.64 -7.97 7.89
C VAL A 178 -11.51 -8.86 8.37
N GLU A 179 -10.73 -9.36 7.42
CA GLU A 179 -9.51 -10.11 7.64
C GLU A 179 -8.31 -9.23 7.26
N VAL A 180 -7.29 -9.17 8.10
CA VAL A 180 -6.01 -8.49 7.83
C VAL A 180 -4.92 -9.55 7.88
N GLU A 181 -4.17 -9.71 6.79
CA GLU A 181 -3.17 -10.79 6.63
C GLU A 181 -3.75 -12.20 6.90
N GLY A 182 -5.03 -12.41 6.60
CA GLY A 182 -5.74 -13.68 6.80
C GLY A 182 -6.29 -13.89 8.22
N GLU A 183 -6.10 -12.96 9.14
CA GLU A 183 -6.67 -13.01 10.50
C GLU A 183 -7.89 -12.11 10.63
N VAL A 184 -8.99 -12.63 11.20
CA VAL A 184 -10.22 -11.86 11.43
C VAL A 184 -9.99 -10.81 12.51
N VAL A 185 -10.37 -9.56 12.23
CA VAL A 185 -10.29 -8.43 13.16
C VAL A 185 -11.70 -7.97 13.53
N ASP A 186 -12.29 -8.57 14.57
CA ASP A 186 -13.69 -8.38 14.96
C ASP A 186 -14.07 -6.91 15.26
N ASP A 187 -13.12 -6.14 15.80
CA ASP A 187 -13.33 -4.76 16.25
C ASP A 187 -12.76 -3.71 15.27
N ILE A 188 -12.46 -4.06 14.01
CA ILE A 188 -11.76 -3.12 13.12
C ILE A 188 -12.53 -1.79 12.96
N PHE A 189 -13.87 -1.84 12.92
CA PHE A 189 -14.70 -0.65 12.75
C PHE A 189 -14.79 0.24 13.99
N THR A 190 -14.32 -0.24 15.15
CA THR A 190 -14.30 0.53 16.40
C THR A 190 -12.88 0.90 16.83
N LYS A 191 -11.91 -0.01 16.69
CA LYS A 191 -10.50 0.18 17.06
C LYS A 191 -9.63 0.71 15.94
N GLY A 192 -10.04 0.54 14.68
CA GLY A 192 -9.22 0.87 13.53
C GLY A 192 -8.08 -0.12 13.29
N LEU A 193 -7.21 0.23 12.35
CA LEU A 193 -6.00 -0.50 11.98
C LEU A 193 -4.77 0.39 12.21
N THR A 194 -3.73 -0.16 12.83
CA THR A 194 -2.44 0.53 13.02
C THR A 194 -1.36 -0.10 12.15
N MET A 195 -0.55 0.76 11.51
CA MET A 195 0.55 0.38 10.63
C MET A 195 1.78 1.27 10.88
N GLN A 196 2.97 0.78 10.57
CA GLN A 196 4.20 1.58 10.50
C GLN A 196 4.32 2.25 9.13
N GLU A 197 4.95 3.43 9.07
CA GLU A 197 5.27 4.06 7.78
C GLU A 197 6.11 3.11 6.90
N GLY A 198 5.72 2.94 5.64
CA GLY A 198 6.31 1.98 4.69
C GLY A 198 5.72 0.57 4.74
N GLU A 199 4.90 0.22 5.75
CA GLU A 199 4.29 -1.10 5.88
C GLU A 199 3.19 -1.33 4.82
N GLN A 200 3.03 -2.58 4.38
CA GLN A 200 1.93 -3.00 3.52
C GLN A 200 1.15 -4.13 4.19
N LYS A 201 -0.18 -4.06 4.13
CA LYS A 201 -1.06 -5.13 4.62
C LYS A 201 -2.14 -5.48 3.60
N SER A 202 -2.35 -6.77 3.38
CA SER A 202 -3.48 -7.35 2.67
C SER A 202 -4.72 -7.33 3.57
N ILE A 203 -5.84 -6.85 3.04
CA ILE A 203 -7.11 -6.75 3.75
C ILE A 203 -8.21 -7.33 2.88
N LYS A 204 -9.03 -8.21 3.46
CA LYS A 204 -10.19 -8.83 2.82
C LYS A 204 -11.47 -8.48 3.59
N ALA A 205 -12.53 -8.11 2.86
CA ALA A 205 -13.84 -7.85 3.45
C ALA A 205 -14.89 -8.84 2.95
N THR A 206 -15.57 -9.50 3.88
CA THR A 206 -16.63 -10.46 3.58
C THR A 206 -17.98 -9.88 4.02
N PRO A 207 -18.96 -9.69 3.12
CA PRO A 207 -20.27 -9.15 3.49
C PRO A 207 -21.01 -10.07 4.47
N VAL A 208 -21.77 -9.46 5.39
CA VAL A 208 -22.60 -10.18 6.36
C VAL A 208 -24.09 -9.91 6.11
N PRO A 209 -24.89 -10.99 5.92
CA PRO A 209 -24.43 -12.36 5.73
C PRO A 209 -23.81 -12.58 4.34
N TYR A 210 -23.15 -13.71 4.15
CA TYR A 210 -22.29 -13.99 2.99
C TYR A 210 -23.09 -13.99 1.68
N VAL A 211 -22.59 -13.22 0.70
CA VAL A 211 -23.10 -13.19 -0.68
C VAL A 211 -21.95 -13.54 -1.62
N LYS A 212 -22.13 -14.65 -2.35
CA LYS A 212 -21.16 -15.06 -3.38
C LYS A 212 -21.17 -14.06 -4.55
N ASP A 213 -19.99 -13.81 -5.13
CA ASP A 213 -19.79 -13.00 -6.34
C ASP A 213 -20.23 -11.52 -6.22
N LEU A 214 -20.23 -11.00 -4.99
CA LEU A 214 -20.49 -9.60 -4.70
C LEU A 214 -19.23 -8.75 -4.96
N TYR A 215 -19.40 -7.59 -5.62
CA TYR A 215 -18.32 -6.62 -5.79
C TYR A 215 -18.35 -5.61 -4.64
N LEU A 216 -17.19 -5.38 -4.03
CA LEU A 216 -16.95 -4.30 -3.07
C LEU A 216 -16.03 -3.25 -3.67
N SER A 217 -16.24 -2.01 -3.28
CA SER A 217 -15.36 -0.88 -3.57
C SER A 217 -14.74 -0.36 -2.29
N TRP A 218 -13.46 -0.01 -2.39
CA TRP A 218 -12.67 0.55 -1.31
C TRP A 218 -12.31 2.00 -1.65
N SER A 219 -12.50 2.90 -0.70
CA SER A 219 -12.18 4.31 -0.86
C SER A 219 -11.50 4.84 0.39
N ASN A 220 -10.73 5.91 0.20
CA ASN A 220 -10.17 6.72 1.26
C ASN A 220 -10.69 8.16 1.11
N ARG A 221 -11.02 8.84 2.21
CA ARG A 221 -11.57 10.20 2.19
C ARG A 221 -10.52 11.30 1.95
N TYR A 222 -9.25 11.10 2.28
CA TYR A 222 -8.22 12.13 2.15
C TYR A 222 -7.06 11.71 1.23
N TYR A 223 -6.68 12.61 0.31
CA TYR A 223 -5.65 12.41 -0.71
C TYR A 223 -4.19 12.40 -0.15
N GLY A 224 -4.00 12.34 1.17
CA GLY A 224 -2.69 12.43 1.83
C GLY A 224 -1.92 11.11 1.88
N ILE A 225 -2.62 9.98 2.04
CA ILE A 225 -1.99 8.64 2.06
C ILE A 225 -2.37 7.94 0.75
N SER A 226 -1.59 8.18 -0.31
CA SER A 226 -1.93 7.64 -1.64
C SER A 226 -1.77 6.12 -1.69
N GLY A 227 -2.87 5.38 -1.61
CA GLY A 227 -2.82 3.92 -1.74
C GLY A 227 -4.13 3.20 -2.04
N CYS A 228 -5.30 3.77 -1.72
CA CYS A 228 -6.58 3.12 -2.01
C CYS A 228 -7.26 3.82 -3.19
N TRP A 229 -6.80 3.52 -4.41
CA TRP A 229 -7.53 3.95 -5.60
C TRP A 229 -8.87 3.23 -5.66
N ALA A 230 -9.92 3.99 -5.98
CA ALA A 230 -11.24 3.50 -6.32
C ALA A 230 -11.14 2.50 -7.49
N MET A 231 -10.98 1.22 -7.17
CA MET A 231 -11.07 0.12 -8.12
C MET A 231 -12.22 -0.77 -7.65
N ASN A 232 -13.16 -1.04 -8.56
CA ASN A 232 -14.04 -2.19 -8.41
C ASN A 232 -13.12 -3.42 -8.37
N LEU A 233 -12.85 -3.98 -7.20
CA LEU A 233 -11.94 -5.11 -7.06
C LEU A 233 -12.66 -6.38 -7.51
N PRO A 234 -12.08 -7.17 -8.43
CA PRO A 234 -12.66 -8.46 -8.81
C PRO A 234 -12.56 -9.48 -7.67
N CYS A 235 -13.28 -10.58 -7.87
CA CYS A 235 -13.60 -11.66 -6.93
C CYS A 235 -12.49 -11.97 -5.90
N GLU A 236 -12.89 -11.89 -4.62
CA GLU A 236 -12.19 -12.17 -3.34
C GLU A 236 -12.26 -11.00 -2.35
N ASN A 237 -12.75 -9.83 -2.78
CA ASN A 237 -12.94 -8.65 -1.92
C ASN A 237 -11.69 -8.26 -1.12
N THR A 238 -10.52 -8.53 -1.72
CA THR A 238 -9.20 -8.33 -1.10
C THR A 238 -8.50 -7.17 -1.76
N THR A 239 -7.88 -6.30 -0.96
CA THR A 239 -7.08 -5.16 -1.36
C THR A 239 -5.77 -5.12 -0.56
N THR A 240 -4.82 -4.29 -0.98
CA THR A 240 -3.59 -4.02 -0.22
C THR A 240 -3.57 -2.56 0.21
N ILE A 241 -3.39 -2.31 1.50
CA ILE A 241 -3.15 -0.98 2.06
C ILE A 241 -1.64 -0.78 2.21
N THR A 242 -1.14 0.36 1.74
CA THR A 242 0.26 0.80 1.90
C THR A 242 0.30 2.07 2.74
N ALA A 243 0.98 2.02 3.88
CA ALA A 243 1.23 3.17 4.73
C ALA A 243 2.37 4.01 4.14
N LYS A 244 2.09 5.27 3.79
CA LYS A 244 3.09 6.15 3.12
C LYS A 244 3.64 7.26 3.98
N GLU A 245 2.81 7.83 4.84
CA GLU A 245 3.16 8.96 5.68
C GLU A 245 2.46 8.77 7.03
N SER A 246 3.17 9.07 8.11
CA SER A 246 2.58 9.08 9.46
C SER A 246 1.36 10.00 9.55
N GLY A 247 0.30 9.55 10.23
CA GLY A 247 -0.97 10.27 10.27
C GLY A 247 -2.16 9.39 10.59
N THR A 248 -3.36 9.96 10.50
CA THR A 248 -4.63 9.24 10.69
C THR A 248 -5.55 9.50 9.50
N ASP A 249 -6.18 8.44 8.99
CA ASP A 249 -7.10 8.49 7.86
C ASP A 249 -8.26 7.50 8.01
N TYR A 250 -9.15 7.43 7.02
CA TYR A 250 -10.36 6.61 7.06
C TYR A 250 -10.50 5.75 5.81
N VAL A 251 -10.67 4.44 6.01
CA VAL A 251 -10.91 3.48 4.93
C VAL A 251 -12.39 3.12 4.92
N GLU A 252 -13.05 3.31 3.78
CA GLU A 252 -14.44 2.93 3.56
C GLU A 252 -14.55 1.68 2.68
N ILE A 253 -15.35 0.73 3.14
CA ILE A 253 -15.78 -0.47 2.40
C ILE A 253 -17.22 -0.23 1.98
N SER A 254 -17.52 -0.35 0.69
CA SER A 254 -18.84 -0.08 0.14
C SER A 254 -19.32 -1.18 -0.80
N CYS A 255 -20.63 -1.45 -0.75
CA CYS A 255 -21.33 -2.34 -1.66
C CYS A 255 -22.45 -1.57 -2.37
N GLY A 256 -22.19 -1.14 -3.61
CA GLY A 256 -23.16 -0.37 -4.41
C GLY A 256 -24.46 -1.14 -4.72
N ALA A 257 -24.41 -2.46 -4.86
CA ALA A 257 -25.59 -3.28 -5.15
C ALA A 257 -26.64 -3.24 -4.03
N TYR A 258 -26.22 -2.99 -2.79
CA TYR A 258 -27.08 -2.93 -1.60
C TYR A 258 -27.09 -1.54 -0.95
N ASN A 259 -26.41 -0.54 -1.52
CA ASN A 259 -26.24 0.80 -0.97
C ASN A 259 -25.79 0.77 0.51
N PHE A 260 -24.83 -0.10 0.83
CA PHE A 260 -24.33 -0.34 2.18
C PHE A 260 -22.83 -0.03 2.26
N SER A 261 -22.39 0.71 3.28
CA SER A 261 -20.98 0.96 3.53
C SER A 261 -20.63 1.04 5.02
N LYS A 262 -19.36 0.77 5.34
CA LYS A 262 -18.76 0.90 6.67
C LYS A 262 -17.38 1.56 6.55
N THR A 263 -16.98 2.29 7.57
CA THR A 263 -15.68 2.97 7.61
C THR A 263 -14.93 2.61 8.88
N PHE A 264 -13.61 2.42 8.79
CA PHE A 264 -12.72 2.27 9.94
C PHE A 264 -11.56 3.27 9.87
N VAL A 265 -10.94 3.53 11.03
CA VAL A 265 -9.78 4.43 11.16
C VAL A 265 -8.50 3.69 10.80
N LEU A 266 -7.60 4.32 10.05
CA LEU A 266 -6.24 3.87 9.78
C LEU A 266 -5.26 4.83 10.45
N THR A 267 -4.40 4.32 11.33
CA THR A 267 -3.35 5.12 11.99
C THR A 267 -1.98 4.63 11.54
N VAL A 268 -1.20 5.52 10.93
CA VAL A 268 0.18 5.27 10.52
C VAL A 268 1.12 5.92 11.54
N LEU A 269 1.94 5.11 12.20
CA LEU A 269 2.95 5.57 13.13
C LEU A 269 4.21 6.02 12.36
N PRO A 270 4.92 7.07 12.82
CA PRO A 270 6.20 7.45 12.25
C PRO A 270 7.23 6.33 12.47
N PRO A 271 8.29 6.27 11.64
CA PRO A 271 9.37 5.31 11.82
C PRO A 271 9.94 5.41 13.25
N PRO A 272 10.28 4.28 13.90
CA PRO A 272 10.90 4.31 15.22
C PRO A 272 12.24 5.04 15.16
N GLU A 273 12.46 6.00 16.07
CA GLU A 273 13.76 6.68 16.21
C GLU A 273 14.83 5.70 16.69
N VAL A 274 15.95 5.62 15.96
CA VAL A 274 17.14 4.85 16.34
C VAL A 274 18.18 5.84 16.87
N LYS A 275 18.52 5.72 18.16
CA LYS A 275 19.47 6.61 18.85
C LYS A 275 20.92 6.14 18.64
N PRO A 276 21.91 7.04 18.58
CA PRO A 276 23.31 6.66 18.57
C PRO A 276 23.68 6.00 19.91
N GLU A 277 24.35 4.85 19.85
CA GLU A 277 24.78 4.08 21.03
C GLU A 277 26.30 4.21 21.28
N LYS A 278 27.10 4.32 20.21
CA LYS A 278 28.56 4.41 20.27
C LYS A 278 29.10 5.26 19.12
N ILE A 279 30.26 5.88 19.34
CA ILE A 279 31.07 6.51 18.30
C ILE A 279 32.41 5.77 18.23
N GLU A 280 32.83 5.38 17.03
CA GLU A 280 34.15 4.79 16.77
C GLU A 280 35.04 5.78 16.04
N LEU A 281 36.24 6.02 16.58
CA LEU A 281 37.23 6.89 15.97
C LEU A 281 38.24 6.06 15.18
N SER A 282 38.73 6.60 14.07
CA SER A 282 39.86 6.03 13.32
C SER A 282 41.18 6.02 14.10
N HIS A 283 41.32 6.91 15.09
CA HIS A 283 42.50 7.05 15.93
C HIS A 283 42.09 7.34 17.37
N GLU A 284 42.72 6.66 18.33
CA GLU A 284 42.55 6.92 19.77
C GLU A 284 43.63 7.89 20.31
N THR A 285 44.80 7.88 19.67
CA THR A 285 45.93 8.76 19.98
C THR A 285 46.65 9.18 18.71
N LEU A 286 47.09 10.44 18.65
CA LEU A 286 47.91 10.99 17.58
C LEU A 286 49.17 11.64 18.20
N SER A 287 50.31 11.43 17.54
CA SER A 287 51.56 12.15 17.80
C SER A 287 51.88 12.93 16.54
N LEU A 288 51.83 14.26 16.60
CA LEU A 288 51.98 15.15 15.45
C LEU A 288 53.13 16.13 15.68
N GLU A 289 53.83 16.47 14.61
CA GLU A 289 54.77 17.59 14.62
C GLU A 289 54.03 18.91 14.43
N LYS A 290 54.65 20.02 14.85
CA LYS A 290 54.02 21.34 14.78
C LYS A 290 53.67 21.69 13.32
N GLY A 291 52.42 22.02 13.05
CA GLY A 291 51.91 22.37 11.72
C GLY A 291 51.39 21.18 10.91
N GLU A 292 51.62 19.95 11.35
CA GLU A 292 50.98 18.78 10.74
C GLU A 292 49.47 18.76 10.99
N SER A 293 48.75 18.10 10.07
CA SER A 293 47.31 17.92 10.20
C SER A 293 46.87 16.53 9.78
N VAL A 294 45.95 15.96 10.54
CA VAL A 294 45.38 14.61 10.32
C VAL A 294 43.87 14.68 10.51
N THR A 295 43.11 14.03 9.63
CA THR A 295 41.66 13.94 9.76
C THR A 295 41.27 12.69 10.56
N ILE A 296 40.54 12.89 11.65
CA ILE A 296 39.97 11.79 12.43
C ILE A 296 38.58 11.49 11.88
N MET A 297 38.44 10.34 11.23
CA MET A 297 37.13 9.81 10.86
C MET A 297 36.40 9.31 12.11
N ALA A 298 35.16 9.75 12.31
CA ALA A 298 34.28 9.28 13.37
C ALA A 298 33.03 8.63 12.76
N THR A 299 32.71 7.41 13.20
CA THR A 299 31.56 6.62 12.71
C THR A 299 30.57 6.40 13.84
N VAL A 300 29.30 6.76 13.62
CA VAL A 300 28.20 6.58 14.58
C VAL A 300 27.60 5.19 14.42
N MET A 301 27.45 4.46 15.52
CA MET A 301 26.81 3.14 15.54
C MET A 301 25.53 3.16 16.42
N PRO A 302 24.47 2.42 16.02
CA PRO A 302 24.39 1.60 14.80
C PRO A 302 24.26 2.44 13.52
N GLU A 303 24.55 1.85 12.36
CA GLU A 303 24.54 2.56 11.06
C GLU A 303 23.13 3.08 10.70
N ASP A 304 22.06 2.53 11.24
CA ASP A 304 20.69 3.00 11.01
C ASP A 304 20.24 4.09 12.00
N ALA A 305 21.14 4.64 12.83
CA ALA A 305 20.85 5.78 13.69
C ALA A 305 20.25 6.94 12.89
N THR A 306 19.10 7.45 13.36
CA THR A 306 18.33 8.53 12.70
C THR A 306 19.06 9.88 12.70
N ASP A 307 19.89 10.15 13.72
CA ASP A 307 20.78 11.31 13.79
C ASP A 307 22.24 10.84 13.84
N LYS A 308 23.04 11.33 12.88
CA LYS A 308 24.48 11.02 12.74
C LYS A 308 25.35 12.28 12.77
N THR A 309 24.79 13.39 13.25
CA THR A 309 25.50 14.68 13.27
C THR A 309 26.59 14.63 14.33
N ILE A 310 27.85 14.79 13.91
CA ILE A 310 29.02 14.80 14.79
C ILE A 310 29.44 16.23 15.04
N THR A 311 29.71 16.54 16.31
CA THR A 311 30.27 17.82 16.75
C THR A 311 31.65 17.57 17.35
N TRP A 312 32.62 18.38 16.95
CA TRP A 312 34.01 18.28 17.37
C TRP A 312 34.39 19.44 18.31
N ALA A 313 35.24 19.15 19.29
CA ALA A 313 35.80 20.17 20.18
C ALA A 313 37.22 19.78 20.62
N SER A 314 38.11 20.75 20.74
CA SER A 314 39.43 20.57 21.36
C SER A 314 39.40 21.05 22.81
N SER A 315 40.09 20.34 23.71
CA SER A 315 40.28 20.81 25.09
C SER A 315 41.22 22.01 25.18
N ASP A 316 42.14 22.17 24.22
CA ASP A 316 43.09 23.27 24.14
C ASP A 316 43.42 23.60 22.68
N GLU A 317 42.73 24.60 22.14
CA GLU A 317 42.94 25.09 20.78
C GLU A 317 44.31 25.78 20.58
N ALA A 318 45.01 26.16 21.65
CA ALA A 318 46.37 26.69 21.53
C ALA A 318 47.38 25.57 21.24
N VAL A 319 47.07 24.32 21.60
CA VAL A 319 47.90 23.13 21.36
C VAL A 319 47.47 22.43 20.07
N ALA A 320 46.18 22.14 19.91
CA ALA A 320 45.65 21.52 18.69
C ALA A 320 44.22 22.00 18.39
N THR A 321 43.95 22.38 17.14
CA THR A 321 42.61 22.78 16.68
C THR A 321 41.93 21.65 15.93
N VAL A 322 40.59 21.66 15.87
CA VAL A 322 39.79 20.70 15.09
C VAL A 322 38.68 21.44 14.35
N ASP A 323 38.43 21.11 13.08
CA ASP A 323 37.33 21.68 12.29
C ASP A 323 36.04 20.84 12.34
N ALA A 324 35.00 21.27 11.63
CA ALA A 324 33.71 20.60 11.61
C ALA A 324 33.77 19.19 10.96
N GLU A 325 34.76 18.96 10.12
CA GLU A 325 35.02 17.70 9.42
C GLU A 325 35.95 16.75 10.20
N GLY A 326 36.43 17.16 11.39
CA GLY A 326 37.31 16.34 12.23
C GLY A 326 38.79 16.41 11.84
N LYS A 327 39.21 17.41 11.05
CA LYS A 327 40.62 17.65 10.75
C LYS A 327 41.30 18.34 11.92
N VAL A 328 42.23 17.63 12.53
CA VAL A 328 43.05 18.12 13.63
C VAL A 328 44.31 18.76 13.07
N THR A 329 44.68 19.95 13.56
CA THR A 329 45.93 20.64 13.21
C THR A 329 46.75 20.92 14.46
N ALA A 330 48.03 20.53 14.45
CA ALA A 330 48.96 20.76 15.55
C ALA A 330 49.46 22.21 15.55
N VAL A 331 49.27 22.93 16.66
CA VAL A 331 49.54 24.37 16.76
C VAL A 331 50.77 24.65 17.63
N ALA A 332 50.85 24.05 18.81
CA ALA A 332 51.95 24.25 19.75
C ALA A 332 52.25 22.97 20.54
N LEU A 333 53.47 22.87 21.07
CA LEU A 333 53.89 21.74 21.89
C LEU A 333 52.98 21.57 23.10
N GLY A 334 52.56 20.34 23.36
CA GLY A 334 51.66 20.02 24.45
C GLY A 334 50.77 18.83 24.16
N GLU A 335 49.83 18.57 25.05
CA GLU A 335 48.82 17.52 24.91
C GLU A 335 47.43 18.16 24.93
N ALA A 336 46.59 17.83 23.95
CA ALA A 336 45.20 18.24 23.88
C ALA A 336 44.33 17.03 23.55
N THR A 337 43.09 17.02 24.05
CA THR A 337 42.11 16.00 23.71
C THR A 337 41.07 16.55 22.74
N VAL A 338 40.87 15.85 21.64
CA VAL A 338 39.84 16.17 20.63
C VAL A 338 38.65 15.25 20.86
N THR A 339 37.48 15.83 21.14
CA THR A 339 36.24 15.11 21.47
C THR A 339 35.28 15.09 20.29
N ALA A 340 34.78 13.92 19.92
CA ALA A 340 33.66 13.75 19.01
C ALA A 340 32.38 13.44 19.80
N LYS A 341 31.30 14.17 19.53
CA LYS A 341 30.01 14.00 20.19
C LYS A 341 28.85 13.92 19.19
N CYS A 342 27.95 12.95 19.40
CA CYS A 342 26.71 12.76 18.65
C CYS A 342 25.58 12.43 19.64
N GLY A 343 24.58 13.32 19.75
CA GLY A 343 23.55 13.22 20.78
C GLY A 343 24.14 13.22 22.20
N GLU A 344 23.86 12.16 22.96
CA GLU A 344 24.35 11.97 24.34
C GLU A 344 25.67 11.18 24.42
N VAL A 345 26.16 10.63 23.31
CA VAL A 345 27.37 9.79 23.26
C VAL A 345 28.56 10.65 22.86
N SER A 346 29.69 10.46 23.56
CA SER A 346 30.95 11.10 23.21
C SER A 346 32.14 10.16 23.36
N THR A 347 33.18 10.42 22.58
CA THR A 347 34.48 9.75 22.63
C THR A 347 35.59 10.77 22.34
N TYR A 348 36.84 10.44 22.64
CA TYR A 348 37.96 11.37 22.51
C TYR A 348 39.20 10.70 21.91
N CYS A 349 40.00 11.52 21.23
CA CYS A 349 41.35 11.19 20.78
C CYS A 349 42.34 12.10 21.47
N THR A 350 43.42 11.54 22.01
CA THR A 350 44.51 12.34 22.59
C THR A 350 45.49 12.75 21.48
N VAL A 351 45.82 14.04 21.42
CA VAL A 351 46.74 14.62 20.43
C VAL A 351 47.94 15.15 21.20
N THR A 352 49.10 14.55 20.96
CA THR A 352 50.38 15.00 21.51
C THR A 352 51.16 15.70 20.41
N VAL A 353 51.47 16.98 20.61
CA VAL A 353 52.31 17.75 19.69
C VAL A 353 53.75 17.68 20.17
N VAL A 354 54.60 17.03 19.37
CA VAL A 354 56.02 16.78 19.68
C VAL A 354 56.93 17.75 18.92
N ALA A 355 58.16 17.89 19.41
CA ALA A 355 59.17 18.72 18.75
C ALA A 355 59.83 17.96 17.59
N THR A 356 60.00 18.64 16.46
CA THR A 356 60.83 18.18 15.34
C THR A 356 62.32 18.37 15.71
N PRO A 357 63.12 17.30 15.83
CA PRO A 357 64.53 17.39 16.19
C PRO A 357 65.37 18.00 15.05
N ALA A 358 66.54 18.55 15.37
CA ALA A 358 67.53 18.90 14.37
C ALA A 358 68.29 17.63 13.96
N GLU A 359 68.47 17.43 12.66
CA GLU A 359 69.17 16.26 12.13
C GLU A 359 70.62 16.58 11.75
N SER A 360 70.90 17.83 11.36
CA SER A 360 72.26 18.26 11.02
C SER A 360 72.43 19.78 11.15
N ILE A 361 73.69 20.20 11.32
CA ILE A 361 74.11 21.59 11.30
C ILE A 361 75.22 21.78 10.26
N THR A 362 75.12 22.85 9.47
CA THR A 362 76.14 23.22 8.47
C THR A 362 76.64 24.63 8.74
N ILE A 363 77.94 24.87 8.52
CA ILE A 363 78.58 26.17 8.69
C ILE A 363 78.92 26.76 7.31
N SER A 364 78.81 28.08 7.14
CA SER A 364 78.99 28.77 5.85
C SER A 364 80.39 28.67 5.23
N GLN A 365 81.41 28.35 6.02
CA GLN A 365 82.79 28.15 5.57
C GLN A 365 83.52 27.18 6.50
N GLU A 366 84.33 26.29 5.90
CA GLU A 366 85.10 25.28 6.65
C GLU A 366 86.45 25.81 7.13
N THR A 367 87.03 26.79 6.43
CA THR A 367 88.33 27.40 6.77
C THR A 367 88.34 28.88 6.42
N ALA A 368 88.96 29.71 7.27
CA ALA A 368 89.22 31.11 6.98
C ALA A 368 90.66 31.47 7.39
N THR A 369 91.32 32.34 6.61
CA THR A 369 92.63 32.89 6.96
C THR A 369 92.49 34.39 7.21
N LEU A 370 92.78 34.80 8.44
CA LEU A 370 92.59 36.18 8.90
C LEU A 370 93.92 36.74 9.39
N LYS A 371 94.14 38.04 9.17
CA LYS A 371 95.21 38.76 9.89
C LYS A 371 94.75 39.06 11.31
N VAL A 372 95.69 39.15 12.25
CA VAL A 372 95.38 39.51 13.63
C VAL A 372 94.59 40.84 13.68
N GLY A 373 93.43 40.82 14.32
CA GLY A 373 92.47 41.93 14.39
C GLY A 373 91.38 41.94 13.31
N GLU A 374 91.47 41.10 12.28
CA GLU A 374 90.39 40.91 11.30
C GLU A 374 89.30 39.96 11.84
N THR A 375 88.10 40.10 11.29
CA THR A 375 86.91 39.33 11.70
C THR A 375 86.24 38.68 10.51
N VAL A 376 85.58 37.54 10.72
CA VAL A 376 84.69 36.90 9.74
C VAL A 376 83.40 36.44 10.41
N GLU A 377 82.29 36.51 9.70
CA GLU A 377 80.98 36.04 10.18
C GLU A 377 80.73 34.62 9.65
N LEU A 378 80.51 33.68 10.56
CA LEU A 378 80.03 32.34 10.27
C LEU A 378 78.52 32.30 10.43
N THR A 379 77.81 31.69 9.48
CA THR A 379 76.39 31.41 9.63
C THR A 379 76.19 29.90 9.73
N ALA A 380 75.57 29.45 10.81
CA ALA A 380 75.18 28.06 10.99
C ALA A 380 73.73 27.88 10.55
N THR A 381 73.46 26.85 9.75
CA THR A 381 72.12 26.49 9.29
C THR A 381 71.75 25.11 9.85
N VAL A 382 70.73 25.08 10.69
CA VAL A 382 70.14 23.85 11.28
C VAL A 382 69.11 23.28 10.32
N MET A 383 69.20 21.98 10.04
CA MET A 383 68.28 21.24 9.17
C MET A 383 67.62 20.09 9.95
N PRO A 384 66.33 19.77 9.68
CA PRO A 384 65.48 20.39 8.66
C PRO A 384 65.00 21.81 9.04
N GLU A 385 64.50 22.58 8.07
CA GLU A 385 64.08 23.98 8.28
C GLU A 385 62.88 24.10 9.24
N ASP A 386 62.14 23.04 9.49
CA ASP A 386 61.03 22.98 10.44
C ASP A 386 61.44 22.46 11.82
N ALA A 387 62.74 22.21 12.06
CA ALA A 387 63.27 21.91 13.39
C ALA A 387 62.72 22.91 14.43
N THR A 388 62.12 22.36 15.49
CA THR A 388 61.37 23.15 16.46
C THR A 388 62.30 24.02 17.32
N ASP A 389 63.53 23.55 17.54
CA ASP A 389 64.62 24.31 18.17
C ASP A 389 65.77 24.49 17.18
N LYS A 390 66.01 25.75 16.77
CA LYS A 390 67.10 26.13 15.86
C LYS A 390 68.22 26.89 16.57
N THR A 391 68.27 26.83 17.90
CA THR A 391 69.33 27.51 18.63
C THR A 391 70.68 26.86 18.32
N VAL A 392 71.68 27.71 18.11
CA VAL A 392 73.07 27.30 17.81
C VAL A 392 73.97 27.88 18.87
N SER A 393 74.89 27.06 19.37
CA SER A 393 75.95 27.47 20.28
C SER A 393 77.31 27.40 19.58
N TRP A 394 78.17 28.39 19.83
CA TRP A 394 79.49 28.51 19.22
C TRP A 394 80.60 28.37 20.26
N THR A 395 81.67 27.68 19.91
CA THR A 395 82.86 27.53 20.76
C THR A 395 84.14 27.64 19.94
N SER A 396 85.23 28.10 20.57
CA SER A 396 86.58 28.12 20.00
C SER A 396 87.48 27.14 20.75
N SER A 397 88.29 26.38 20.02
CA SER A 397 89.28 25.48 20.63
C SER A 397 90.41 26.24 21.35
N ASP A 398 90.69 27.49 20.95
CA ASP A 398 91.71 28.35 21.54
C ASP A 398 91.33 29.84 21.42
N GLU A 399 90.69 30.36 22.48
CA GLU A 399 90.28 31.77 22.56
C GLU A 399 91.45 32.76 22.57
N ALA A 400 92.68 32.32 22.86
CA ALA A 400 93.86 33.18 22.77
C ALA A 400 94.30 33.42 21.30
N VAL A 401 93.90 32.53 20.39
CA VAL A 401 94.17 32.61 18.96
C VAL A 401 92.99 33.20 18.19
N ALA A 402 91.77 32.73 18.45
CA ALA A 402 90.55 33.28 17.86
C ALA A 402 89.34 33.15 18.81
N THR A 403 88.53 34.20 18.92
CA THR A 403 87.28 34.20 19.71
C THR A 403 86.07 34.21 18.80
N VAL A 404 84.97 33.56 19.20
CA VAL A 404 83.68 33.59 18.50
C VAL A 404 82.59 34.09 19.45
N ASP A 405 81.68 34.95 18.98
CA ASP A 405 80.52 35.41 19.75
C ASP A 405 79.26 34.56 19.52
N ALA A 406 78.15 34.89 20.19
CA ALA A 406 76.90 34.12 20.12
C ALA A 406 76.25 34.18 18.72
N GLU A 407 76.59 35.19 17.93
CA GLU A 407 76.11 35.39 16.57
C GLU A 407 77.02 34.74 15.51
N GLY A 408 78.11 34.06 15.91
CA GLY A 408 79.01 33.37 14.99
C GLY A 408 80.11 34.25 14.39
N LYS A 409 80.37 35.44 14.95
CA LYS A 409 81.45 36.32 14.49
C LYS A 409 82.78 35.93 15.13
N VAL A 410 83.71 35.50 14.30
CA VAL A 410 85.05 35.08 14.68
C VAL A 410 86.02 36.26 14.56
N THR A 411 86.83 36.50 15.59
CA THR A 411 87.87 37.54 15.64
C THR A 411 89.24 36.90 15.84
N ALA A 412 90.20 37.23 14.97
CA ALA A 412 91.58 36.75 15.11
C ALA A 412 92.33 37.56 16.17
N VAL A 413 92.81 36.90 17.24
CA VAL A 413 93.44 37.52 18.41
C VAL A 413 94.96 37.41 18.39
N ALA A 414 95.51 36.28 17.93
CA ALA A 414 96.95 36.05 17.85
C ALA A 414 97.33 35.12 16.68
N LEU A 415 98.64 34.93 16.46
CA LEU A 415 99.14 33.97 15.46
C LEU A 415 98.93 32.54 15.98
N GLY A 416 98.23 31.71 15.20
CA GLY A 416 97.98 30.31 15.53
C GLY A 416 96.88 29.71 14.65
N GLU A 417 96.47 28.48 14.98
CA GLU A 417 95.29 27.81 14.41
C GLU A 417 94.28 27.57 15.54
N ALA A 418 93.00 27.87 15.28
CA ALA A 418 91.89 27.61 16.20
C ALA A 418 90.71 27.04 15.43
N GLU A 419 90.05 26.04 16.01
CA GLU A 419 88.86 25.40 15.47
C GLU A 419 87.62 26.05 16.07
N ILE A 420 86.68 26.47 15.23
CA ILE A 420 85.40 27.07 15.64
C ILE A 420 84.30 26.04 15.41
N THR A 421 83.63 25.63 16.49
CA THR A 421 82.57 24.62 16.46
C THR A 421 81.21 25.25 16.67
N ALA A 422 80.24 24.94 15.80
CA ALA A 422 78.82 25.22 16.00
C ALA A 422 78.11 23.93 16.43
N THR A 423 77.24 24.00 17.44
CA THR A 423 76.46 22.86 17.93
C THR A 423 74.99 23.23 18.02
N ALA A 424 74.11 22.41 17.46
CA ALA A 424 72.66 22.59 17.54
C ALA A 424 72.13 22.29 18.96
N ALA A 425 70.94 22.80 19.28
CA ALA A 425 70.32 22.71 20.60
C ALA A 425 70.17 21.28 21.16
N ASP A 426 69.98 20.30 20.28
CA ASP A 426 69.84 18.89 20.64
C ASP A 426 71.17 18.13 20.73
N GLY A 427 72.30 18.83 20.54
CA GLY A 427 73.66 18.30 20.66
C GLY A 427 74.28 17.81 19.35
N SER A 428 73.62 18.05 18.22
CA SER A 428 74.04 17.68 16.85
C SER A 428 75.08 18.61 16.23
#